data_AF-A0A3L7ZVS2-F1
#
_entry.id   AF-A0A3L7ZVS2-F1
#
_cell.length_a   1.000
_cell.length_b   1.000
_cell.length_c   1.000
_cell.angle_alpha   90.00
_cell.angle_beta   90.00
_cell.angle_gamma   90.00
#
_symmetry.space_group_name_H-M   'P 1'
#
loop_
_entity.id
_entity.type
_entity.pdbx_description
1 polymer ?
#
loop_
_entity_poly.entity_id
_entity_poly.type
_entity_poly.pdbx_seq_one_letter_code
_entity_poly.pdbx_strand_id
1 'polypeptide(L)'
;MFRFAHPDFLYLLFLLPALVAFYVYAMIVKKKAIKKYGNPTLLAELMPEVSTKRQHLKFWLLFGAITMVIFIIAGPQFGSKLETVKRQGVEIMVCLDVSNSMLAEDVSPNRLDKAKQMLSRLTDGFTNDKVGLIVFAGDAFTQLPITSDYISAKMFLSSINPSMVSTQGTAIGAAINLAARSFTPDEATDKAIILITDGENHEDDAIGAAKAAAEKGIHVNIVGMGDPKGSPIPIQGSNNYMKDKDGNVVITKLNEQMGQEIAAAGNGMYVRADNTNSALKALQKEIEKMNKTELDSKVYSEYDEQFQIFAWIALFLLIADFMTLDRKNRIFRKVKLFS
;
A
#
# COMPACT_ATOMS: atom_id res chain seq x y z
N MET A 1 -5.82 9.59 21.43
CA MET A 1 -5.77 8.41 22.31
C MET A 1 -4.37 8.36 22.94
N PHE A 2 -4.25 8.03 24.23
CA PHE A 2 -2.96 8.00 24.96
C PHE A 2 -2.56 6.55 25.22
N ARG A 3 -1.32 6.17 24.91
CA ARG A 3 -0.77 4.84 25.19
C ARG A 3 0.74 4.91 25.47
N PHE A 4 1.30 3.84 26.01
CA PHE A 4 2.74 3.66 26.17
C PHE A 4 3.23 2.62 25.16
N ALA A 5 4.38 2.86 24.52
CA ALA A 5 5.02 1.94 23.59
C ALA A 5 5.42 0.63 24.29
N HIS A 6 5.92 0.76 25.51
CA HIS A 6 6.40 -0.35 26.31
C HIS A 6 5.87 -0.23 27.76
N PRO A 7 4.59 -0.61 28.00
CA PRO A 7 3.96 -0.47 29.31
C PRO A 7 4.67 -1.28 30.40
N ASP A 8 5.40 -2.33 30.05
CA ASP A 8 6.14 -3.17 31.00
C ASP A 8 7.20 -2.39 31.79
N PHE A 9 7.79 -1.34 31.23
CA PHE A 9 8.76 -0.54 31.96
C PHE A 9 8.14 0.34 33.06
N LEU A 10 6.82 0.51 33.07
CA LEU A 10 6.14 1.19 34.18
C LEU A 10 6.24 0.40 35.50
N TYR A 11 6.49 -0.92 35.46
CA TYR A 11 6.76 -1.70 36.66
C TYR A 11 8.03 -1.21 37.40
N LEU A 12 8.94 -0.50 36.73
CA LEU A 12 10.10 0.11 37.40
C LEU A 12 9.71 1.21 38.40
N LEU A 13 8.50 1.78 38.31
CA LEU A 13 8.01 2.75 39.31
C LEU A 13 7.92 2.13 40.70
N PHE A 14 7.77 0.81 40.83
CA PHE A 14 7.80 0.12 42.12
C PHE A 14 9.17 0.15 42.82
N LEU A 15 10.24 0.49 42.10
CA LEU A 15 11.56 0.72 42.70
C LEU A 15 11.65 2.07 43.41
N LEU A 16 10.80 3.05 43.07
CA LEU A 16 10.83 4.39 43.67
C LEU A 16 10.53 4.36 45.19
N PRO A 17 9.51 3.64 45.70
CA PRO A 17 9.31 3.46 47.14
C PRO A 17 10.51 2.81 47.84
N ALA A 18 11.17 1.84 47.21
CA ALA A 18 12.36 1.19 47.76
C ALA A 18 13.53 2.18 47.87
N LEU A 19 13.70 3.05 46.87
CA LEU A 19 14.71 4.13 46.89
C LEU A 19 14.46 5.13 48.03
N VAL A 20 13.19 5.51 48.26
CA VAL A 20 12.81 6.37 49.39
C VAL A 20 13.05 5.69 50.73
N ALA A 21 12.67 4.41 50.87
CA ALA A 21 12.90 3.65 52.09
C ALA A 21 14.40 3.52 52.41
N PHE A 22 15.22 3.22 51.39
CA PHE A 22 16.68 3.17 51.51
C PHE A 22 17.25 4.53 51.94
N TYR A 23 16.78 5.63 51.36
CA TYR A 23 17.21 6.97 51.73
C TYR A 23 16.86 7.32 53.19
N VAL A 24 15.63 7.03 53.62
CA VAL A 24 15.20 7.22 55.02
C VAL A 24 16.05 6.38 55.96
N TYR A 25 16.28 5.11 55.64
CA TYR A 25 17.16 4.22 56.41
C TYR A 25 18.58 4.77 56.52
N ALA A 26 19.18 5.18 55.40
CA ALA A 26 20.51 5.78 55.37
C ALA A 26 20.60 7.03 56.24
N MET A 27 19.56 7.87 56.24
CA MET A 27 19.50 9.05 57.11
C MET A 27 19.37 8.70 58.60
N ILE A 28 18.59 7.67 58.95
CA ILE A 28 18.47 7.19 60.34
C ILE A 28 19.82 6.65 60.83
N VAL A 29 20.48 5.80 60.03
CA VAL A 29 21.80 5.25 60.36
C VAL A 29 22.84 6.36 60.50
N LYS A 30 22.86 7.32 59.56
CA LYS A 30 23.74 8.49 59.61
C LYS A 30 23.53 9.29 60.89
N LYS A 31 22.28 9.57 61.27
CA LYS A 31 21.96 10.28 62.54
C LYS A 31 22.45 9.50 63.77
N LYS A 32 22.26 8.18 63.80
CA LYS A 32 22.74 7.32 64.90
C LYS A 32 24.26 7.31 64.98
N ALA A 33 24.95 7.21 63.85
CA ALA A 33 26.40 7.22 63.77
C ALA A 33 26.98 8.55 64.28
N ILE A 34 26.45 9.69 63.81
CA ILE A 34 26.88 11.03 64.28
C ILE A 34 26.73 11.16 65.79
N LYS A 35 25.64 10.66 66.38
CA LYS A 35 25.42 10.66 67.83
C LYS A 35 26.45 9.83 68.61
N LYS A 36 27.07 8.82 67.98
CA LYS A 36 28.10 7.95 68.59
C LYS A 36 29.49 8.63 68.64
N TYR A 37 29.76 9.58 67.76
CA TYR A 37 31.06 10.26 67.66
C TYR A 37 31.25 11.46 68.59
N GLY A 38 30.19 11.95 69.26
CA GLY A 38 30.32 13.05 70.24
C GLY A 38 29.04 13.88 70.41
N ASN A 39 29.16 15.01 71.10
CA ASN A 39 28.05 15.95 71.31
C ASN A 39 27.65 16.59 69.95
N PRO A 40 26.38 16.47 69.51
CA PRO A 40 25.92 16.97 68.21
C PRO A 40 26.20 18.47 67.95
N THR A 41 26.25 19.28 69.01
CA THR A 41 26.56 20.72 68.90
C THR A 41 28.02 20.98 68.56
N LEU A 42 28.97 20.26 69.17
CA LEU A 42 30.41 20.37 68.89
C LEU A 42 30.76 19.83 67.50
N LEU A 43 30.11 18.73 67.07
CA LEU A 43 30.28 18.17 65.73
C LEU A 43 29.74 19.09 64.62
N ALA A 44 28.67 19.84 64.88
CA ALA A 44 28.12 20.81 63.94
C ALA A 44 29.07 22.01 63.74
N GLU A 45 29.82 22.42 64.77
CA GLU A 45 30.85 23.47 64.68
C GLU A 45 32.10 23.01 63.91
N LEU A 46 32.47 21.74 64.03
CA LEU A 46 33.58 21.13 63.28
C LEU A 46 33.24 20.84 61.80
N MET A 47 31.95 20.81 61.44
CA MET A 47 31.47 20.52 60.08
C MET A 47 30.48 21.59 59.55
N PRO A 48 30.84 22.88 59.53
CA PRO A 48 29.92 23.99 59.21
C PRO A 48 29.47 24.02 57.75
N GLU A 49 30.14 23.24 56.89
CA GLU A 49 29.87 23.16 55.45
C GLU A 49 28.79 22.12 55.10
N VAL A 50 28.35 21.27 56.04
CA VAL A 50 27.32 20.26 55.75
C VAL A 50 25.91 20.85 55.85
N SER A 51 25.11 20.68 54.79
CA SER A 51 23.71 21.14 54.76
C SER A 51 22.75 19.99 54.51
N THR A 52 21.89 19.70 55.49
CA THR A 52 20.83 18.67 55.36
C THR A 52 19.80 19.04 54.30
N LYS A 53 19.40 20.32 54.21
CA LYS A 53 18.46 20.81 53.18
C LYS A 53 18.97 20.55 51.76
N ARG A 54 20.27 20.75 51.49
CA ARG A 54 20.88 20.47 50.17
C ARG A 54 20.94 18.97 49.86
N GLN A 55 21.22 18.15 50.87
CA GLN A 55 21.20 16.70 50.73
C GLN A 55 19.79 16.17 50.38
N HIS A 56 18.74 16.76 50.95
CA HIS A 56 17.35 16.45 50.59
C HIS A 56 17.01 16.94 49.18
N LEU A 57 17.42 18.16 48.84
CA LEU A 57 17.19 18.72 47.50
C LEU A 57 17.80 17.83 46.41
N LYS A 58 19.06 17.42 46.55
CA LYS A 58 19.72 16.48 45.62
C LYS A 58 18.98 15.16 45.48
N PHE A 59 18.59 14.57 46.62
CA PHE A 59 17.84 13.32 46.60
C PHE A 59 16.54 13.46 45.78
N TRP A 60 15.79 14.54 45.98
CA TRP A 60 14.54 14.79 45.25
C TRP A 60 14.77 15.13 43.77
N LEU A 61 15.86 15.84 43.43
CA LEU A 61 16.25 16.10 42.04
C LEU A 61 16.60 14.79 41.30
N LEU A 62 17.41 13.94 41.92
CA LEU A 62 17.77 12.63 41.36
C LEU A 62 16.56 11.70 41.28
N PHE A 63 15.70 11.69 42.30
CA PHE A 63 14.44 10.93 42.31
C PHE A 63 13.52 11.35 41.15
N GLY A 64 13.37 12.66 40.94
CA GLY A 64 12.62 13.20 39.80
C GLY A 64 13.23 12.80 38.46
N ALA A 65 14.56 12.89 38.32
CA ALA A 65 15.25 12.51 37.09
C ALA A 65 15.06 11.01 36.76
N ILE A 66 15.20 10.12 37.75
CA ILE A 66 14.95 8.67 37.58
C ILE A 66 13.51 8.42 37.16
N THR A 67 12.55 9.12 37.78
CA THR A 67 11.13 9.00 37.42
C THR A 67 10.89 9.40 35.96
N MET A 68 11.48 10.50 35.50
CA MET A 68 11.36 10.93 34.10
C MET A 68 12.01 9.93 33.14
N VAL A 69 13.15 9.33 33.50
CA VAL A 69 13.79 8.28 32.70
C VAL A 69 12.91 7.05 32.55
N ILE A 70 12.20 6.63 33.60
CA ILE A 70 11.23 5.53 33.52
C ILE A 70 10.14 5.85 32.48
N PHE A 71 9.63 7.10 32.46
CA PHE A 71 8.66 7.53 31.45
C PHE A 71 9.27 7.57 30.04
N ILE A 72 10.52 8.01 29.87
CA ILE A 72 11.20 7.99 28.56
C ILE A 72 11.23 6.56 28.01
N ILE A 73 11.61 5.58 28.83
CA ILE A 73 11.73 4.17 28.41
C ILE A 73 10.34 3.55 28.16
N ALA A 74 9.32 3.94 28.95
CA ALA A 74 7.95 3.50 28.72
C ALA A 74 7.36 4.04 27.40
N GLY A 75 7.92 5.12 26.85
CA GLY A 75 7.57 5.68 25.55
C GLY A 75 6.12 6.21 25.49
N PRO A 76 5.78 7.31 26.18
CA PRO A 76 4.46 7.91 26.11
C PRO A 76 4.18 8.41 24.70
N GLN A 77 3.05 7.98 24.15
CA GLN A 77 2.62 8.27 22.80
C GLN A 77 1.36 9.14 22.85
N PHE A 78 1.41 10.30 22.19
CA PHE A 78 0.27 11.21 22.05
C PHE A 78 -0.02 11.48 20.58
N GLY A 79 -1.31 11.56 20.26
CA GLY A 79 -1.77 11.84 18.91
C GLY A 79 -1.78 10.60 18.01
N SER A 80 -2.51 10.73 16.92
CA SER A 80 -2.54 9.77 15.82
C SER A 80 -1.93 10.47 14.62
N LYS A 81 -0.78 10.02 14.12
CA LYS A 81 -0.33 10.43 12.80
C LYS A 81 -0.97 9.47 11.81
N LEU A 82 -1.79 10.03 10.92
CA LEU A 82 -2.36 9.26 9.82
C LEU A 82 -1.20 8.98 8.85
N GLU A 83 -0.61 7.78 8.88
CA GLU A 83 0.16 7.32 7.73
C GLU A 83 -0.84 6.78 6.70
N THR A 84 -0.83 7.39 5.51
CA THR A 84 -1.51 6.87 4.33
C THR A 84 -0.77 5.60 3.90
N VAL A 85 -1.45 4.45 3.96
CA VAL A 85 -0.93 3.24 3.33
C VAL A 85 -0.67 3.55 1.85
N LYS A 86 0.56 3.25 1.42
CA LYS A 86 1.02 3.44 0.05
C LYS A 86 0.05 2.81 -0.95
N ARG A 87 -0.68 3.68 -1.66
CA ARG A 87 -1.04 3.59 -3.09
C ARG A 87 -1.08 2.16 -3.64
N GLN A 88 -2.14 1.41 -3.32
CA GLN A 88 -2.50 0.18 -4.02
C GLN A 88 -3.00 0.61 -5.41
N GLY A 89 -2.30 0.19 -6.48
CA GLY A 89 -2.79 0.38 -7.84
C GLY A 89 -3.75 -0.74 -8.23
N VAL A 90 -4.46 -0.59 -9.35
CA VAL A 90 -5.44 -1.57 -9.82
C VAL A 90 -4.73 -2.79 -10.40
N GLU A 91 -5.29 -4.00 -10.20
CA GLU A 91 -4.87 -5.18 -10.97
C GLU A 91 -5.70 -5.29 -12.25
N ILE A 92 -5.00 -5.34 -13.38
CA ILE A 92 -5.59 -5.29 -14.72
C ILE A 92 -5.24 -6.57 -15.46
N MET A 93 -6.25 -7.36 -15.80
CA MET A 93 -6.09 -8.54 -16.64
C MET A 93 -6.57 -8.23 -18.06
N VAL A 94 -5.64 -8.20 -19.01
CA VAL A 94 -5.95 -7.99 -20.42
C VAL A 94 -6.26 -9.34 -21.06
N CYS A 95 -7.44 -9.47 -21.66
CA CYS A 95 -7.82 -10.63 -22.47
C CYS A 95 -7.80 -10.22 -23.94
N LEU A 96 -6.81 -10.69 -24.69
CA LEU A 96 -6.62 -10.36 -26.09
C LEU A 96 -7.09 -11.51 -26.99
N ASP A 97 -8.03 -11.19 -27.87
CA ASP A 97 -8.48 -12.09 -28.93
C ASP A 97 -7.38 -12.27 -29.98
N VAL A 98 -7.03 -13.52 -30.26
CA VAL A 98 -6.02 -13.91 -31.26
C VAL A 98 -6.60 -14.84 -32.32
N SER A 99 -7.92 -14.89 -32.45
CA SER A 99 -8.61 -15.63 -33.51
C SER A 99 -8.27 -15.07 -34.90
N ASN A 100 -8.53 -15.86 -35.95
CA ASN A 100 -8.22 -15.45 -37.33
C ASN A 100 -8.94 -14.17 -37.76
N SER A 101 -10.11 -13.83 -37.21
CA SER A 101 -10.83 -12.59 -37.54
C SER A 101 -10.07 -11.33 -37.12
N MET A 102 -9.19 -11.43 -36.12
CA MET A 102 -8.31 -10.35 -35.69
C MET A 102 -7.19 -10.03 -36.70
N LEU A 103 -7.03 -10.83 -37.76
CA LEU A 103 -6.14 -10.51 -38.89
C LEU A 103 -6.78 -9.59 -39.94
N ALA A 104 -8.08 -9.28 -39.82
CA ALA A 104 -8.73 -8.35 -40.73
C ALA A 104 -8.07 -6.95 -40.70
N GLU A 105 -8.00 -6.31 -41.87
CA GLU A 105 -7.30 -5.03 -42.09
C GLU A 105 -8.25 -3.83 -42.19
N ASP A 106 -9.49 -3.96 -41.70
CA ASP A 106 -10.41 -2.82 -41.57
C ASP A 106 -9.92 -1.76 -40.57
N VAL A 107 -9.03 -2.15 -39.67
CA VAL A 107 -8.28 -1.23 -38.82
C VAL A 107 -6.79 -1.41 -39.08
N SER A 108 -6.12 -0.35 -39.54
CA SER A 108 -4.70 -0.42 -39.91
C SER A 108 -3.77 -0.61 -38.69
N PRO A 109 -2.76 -1.51 -38.78
CA PRO A 109 -2.44 -2.38 -39.91
C PRO A 109 -3.37 -3.61 -40.00
N ASN A 110 -3.69 -4.25 -38.88
CA ASN A 110 -4.78 -5.19 -38.70
C ASN A 110 -5.32 -5.04 -37.27
N ARG A 111 -6.46 -5.64 -36.96
CA ARG A 111 -7.09 -5.55 -35.62
C ARG A 111 -6.13 -5.99 -34.51
N LEU A 112 -5.45 -7.12 -34.64
CA LEU A 112 -4.53 -7.64 -33.61
C LEU A 112 -3.35 -6.71 -33.33
N ASP A 113 -2.65 -6.27 -34.38
CA ASP A 113 -1.50 -5.38 -34.24
C ASP A 113 -1.91 -4.00 -33.72
N LYS A 114 -3.10 -3.53 -34.11
CA LYS A 114 -3.66 -2.31 -33.55
C LYS A 114 -3.96 -2.47 -32.05
N ALA A 115 -4.52 -3.61 -31.63
CA ALA A 115 -4.74 -3.92 -30.23
C ALA A 115 -3.43 -3.98 -29.44
N LYS A 116 -2.37 -4.59 -29.99
CA LYS A 116 -1.02 -4.61 -29.41
C LYS A 116 -0.45 -3.19 -29.24
N GLN A 117 -0.57 -2.35 -30.27
CA GLN A 117 -0.12 -0.95 -30.17
C GLN A 117 -0.89 -0.16 -29.11
N MET A 118 -2.21 -0.36 -29.04
CA MET A 118 -3.07 0.26 -28.03
C MET A 118 -2.65 -0.17 -26.63
N LEU A 119 -2.54 -1.47 -26.37
CA LEU A 119 -2.12 -2.02 -25.08
C LEU A 119 -0.73 -1.54 -24.66
N SER A 120 0.23 -1.51 -25.58
CA SER A 120 1.56 -0.97 -25.29
C SER A 120 1.48 0.48 -24.78
N ARG A 121 0.68 1.33 -25.43
CA ARG A 121 0.47 2.72 -24.99
C ARG A 121 -0.33 2.81 -23.68
N LEU A 122 -1.26 1.89 -23.46
CA LEU A 122 -2.01 1.83 -22.21
C LEU A 122 -1.05 1.57 -21.04
N THR A 123 -0.13 0.61 -21.20
CA THR A 123 0.88 0.28 -20.17
C THR A 123 1.86 1.41 -19.88
N ASP A 124 2.07 2.36 -20.81
CA ASP A 124 2.90 3.56 -20.56
C ASP A 124 2.26 4.51 -19.54
N GLY A 125 0.93 4.45 -19.38
CA GLY A 125 0.19 5.27 -18.42
C GLY A 125 0.15 4.69 -17.00
N PHE A 126 0.56 3.42 -16.82
CA PHE A 126 0.51 2.75 -15.53
C PHE A 126 1.68 3.17 -14.65
N THR A 127 1.39 3.40 -13.36
CA THR A 127 2.44 3.79 -12.39
C THR A 127 2.55 2.77 -11.28
N ASN A 128 1.46 2.47 -10.59
CA ASN A 128 1.40 1.55 -9.46
C ASN A 128 0.52 0.32 -9.73
N ASP A 129 0.03 0.18 -10.96
CA ASP A 129 -0.91 -0.86 -11.36
C ASP A 129 -0.16 -2.16 -11.67
N LYS A 130 -0.86 -3.30 -11.60
CA LYS A 130 -0.29 -4.56 -12.06
C LYS A 130 -1.04 -5.01 -13.31
N VAL A 131 -0.31 -5.58 -14.27
CA VAL A 131 -0.88 -6.03 -15.54
C VAL A 131 -0.63 -7.51 -15.75
N GLY A 132 -1.64 -8.21 -16.25
CA GLY A 132 -1.58 -9.58 -16.72
C GLY A 132 -2.11 -9.66 -18.15
N LEU A 133 -1.77 -10.75 -18.84
CA LEU A 133 -2.14 -10.96 -20.23
C LEU A 133 -2.64 -12.38 -20.42
N ILE A 134 -3.86 -12.50 -20.92
CA ILE A 134 -4.49 -13.71 -21.40
C ILE A 134 -4.68 -13.55 -22.90
N VAL A 135 -4.38 -14.62 -23.64
CA VAL A 135 -4.71 -14.73 -25.07
C VAL A 135 -5.80 -15.77 -25.22
N PHE A 136 -6.74 -15.54 -26.14
CA PHE A 136 -7.80 -16.49 -26.39
C PHE A 136 -8.22 -16.54 -27.86
N ALA A 137 -8.67 -17.72 -28.28
CA ALA A 137 -9.43 -17.96 -29.50
C ALA A 137 -10.53 -18.97 -29.15
N GLY A 138 -10.48 -20.22 -29.64
CA GLY A 138 -11.38 -21.30 -29.17
C GLY A 138 -11.07 -21.76 -27.74
N ASP A 139 -9.83 -21.56 -27.28
CA ASP A 139 -9.39 -21.78 -25.90
C ASP A 139 -8.73 -20.51 -25.34
N ALA A 140 -8.62 -20.39 -24.01
CA ALA A 140 -7.98 -19.24 -23.33
C ALA A 140 -6.77 -19.67 -22.49
N PHE A 141 -5.67 -18.92 -22.58
CA PHE A 141 -4.41 -19.20 -21.86
C PHE A 141 -3.79 -17.94 -21.26
N THR A 142 -3.21 -18.09 -20.06
CA THR A 142 -2.45 -17.00 -19.41
C THR A 142 -1.06 -16.90 -20.02
N GLN A 143 -0.83 -15.85 -20.82
CA GLN A 143 0.45 -15.54 -21.42
C GLN A 143 1.40 -14.84 -20.43
N LEU A 144 0.84 -14.01 -19.54
CA LEU A 144 1.58 -13.30 -18.52
C LEU A 144 0.75 -13.26 -17.22
N PRO A 145 1.20 -13.89 -16.14
CA PRO A 145 0.63 -13.68 -14.81
C PRO A 145 0.67 -12.20 -14.40
N ILE A 146 -0.22 -11.79 -13.49
CA ILE A 146 -0.23 -10.42 -12.95
C ILE A 146 1.17 -10.02 -12.45
N THR A 147 1.72 -8.93 -12.99
CA THR A 147 3.05 -8.41 -12.65
C THR A 147 3.07 -6.89 -12.68
N SER A 148 3.98 -6.29 -11.91
CA SER A 148 4.30 -4.86 -11.98
C SER A 148 5.42 -4.55 -13.00
N ASP A 149 5.97 -5.56 -13.67
CA ASP A 149 6.99 -5.40 -14.69
C ASP A 149 6.37 -5.10 -16.06
N TYR A 150 6.18 -3.82 -16.36
CA TYR A 150 5.63 -3.35 -17.63
C TYR A 150 6.56 -3.61 -18.83
N ILE A 151 7.88 -3.74 -18.60
CA ILE A 151 8.84 -4.02 -19.69
C ILE A 151 8.62 -5.45 -20.16
N SER A 152 8.55 -6.40 -19.23
CA SER A 152 8.17 -7.78 -19.53
C SER A 152 6.80 -7.84 -20.20
N ALA A 153 5.80 -7.11 -19.70
CA ALA A 153 4.48 -7.07 -20.32
C ALA A 153 4.50 -6.68 -21.80
N LYS A 154 5.28 -5.65 -22.17
CA LYS A 154 5.47 -5.24 -23.56
C LYS A 154 6.20 -6.28 -24.40
N MET A 155 7.20 -6.96 -23.83
CA MET A 155 7.90 -8.04 -24.52
C MET A 155 6.94 -9.20 -24.84
N PHE A 156 6.16 -9.67 -23.87
CA PHE A 156 5.16 -10.72 -24.07
C PHE A 156 4.10 -10.28 -25.07
N LEU A 157 3.57 -9.07 -24.96
CA LEU A 157 2.60 -8.51 -25.89
C LEU A 157 3.11 -8.50 -27.33
N SER A 158 4.37 -8.09 -27.56
CA SER A 158 4.93 -8.03 -28.91
C SER A 158 5.09 -9.42 -29.56
N SER A 159 5.27 -10.48 -28.76
CA SER A 159 5.39 -11.87 -29.24
C SER A 159 4.06 -12.52 -29.64
N ILE A 160 2.92 -11.93 -29.27
CA ILE A 160 1.60 -12.51 -29.53
C ILE A 160 1.32 -12.59 -31.03
N ASN A 161 0.84 -13.77 -31.44
CA ASN A 161 0.41 -14.09 -32.80
C ASN A 161 -0.73 -15.14 -32.78
N PRO A 162 -1.56 -15.23 -33.83
CA PRO A 162 -2.69 -16.17 -33.89
C PRO A 162 -2.30 -17.65 -33.81
N SER A 163 -1.06 -18.00 -34.18
CA SER A 163 -0.59 -19.40 -34.15
C SER A 163 -0.34 -19.91 -32.73
N MET A 164 -0.42 -19.03 -31.71
CA MET A 164 -0.28 -19.43 -30.30
C MET A 164 -1.46 -20.25 -29.79
N VAL A 165 -2.65 -20.12 -30.39
CA VAL A 165 -3.84 -20.89 -30.01
C VAL A 165 -4.22 -21.79 -31.18
N SER A 166 -4.07 -23.10 -30.99
CA SER A 166 -4.36 -24.10 -32.03
C SER A 166 -5.86 -24.21 -32.33
N THR A 167 -6.68 -24.08 -31.29
CA THR A 167 -8.14 -24.19 -31.39
C THR A 167 -8.70 -22.86 -31.89
N GLN A 168 -9.21 -22.88 -33.12
CA GLN A 168 -9.90 -21.71 -33.69
C GLN A 168 -11.32 -21.63 -33.16
N GLY A 169 -11.84 -20.41 -33.07
CA GLY A 169 -13.11 -20.08 -32.41
C GLY A 169 -12.94 -18.83 -31.58
N THR A 170 -13.98 -18.47 -30.83
CA THR A 170 -13.97 -17.31 -29.95
C THR A 170 -14.72 -17.66 -28.66
N ALA A 171 -13.97 -17.98 -27.60
CA ALA A 171 -14.44 -18.38 -26.28
C ALA A 171 -14.23 -17.24 -25.27
N ILE A 172 -15.10 -16.22 -25.37
CA ILE A 172 -14.98 -15.00 -24.56
C ILE A 172 -15.26 -15.30 -23.08
N GLY A 173 -16.28 -16.11 -22.79
CA GLY A 173 -16.62 -16.51 -21.43
C GLY A 173 -15.49 -17.30 -20.75
N ALA A 174 -14.81 -18.18 -21.47
CA ALA A 174 -13.64 -18.90 -20.99
C ALA A 174 -12.50 -17.93 -20.60
N ALA A 175 -12.24 -16.92 -21.44
CA ALA A 175 -11.24 -15.90 -21.16
C ALA A 175 -11.58 -15.07 -19.91
N ILE A 176 -12.84 -14.61 -19.78
CA ILE A 176 -13.31 -13.86 -18.59
C ILE A 176 -13.20 -14.73 -17.33
N ASN A 177 -13.60 -15.98 -17.41
CA ASN A 177 -13.53 -16.91 -16.28
C ASN A 177 -12.09 -17.24 -15.88
N LEU A 178 -11.16 -17.33 -16.83
CA LEU A 178 -9.74 -17.51 -16.55
C LEU A 178 -9.15 -16.24 -15.91
N ALA A 179 -9.51 -15.07 -16.43
CA ALA A 179 -9.10 -13.78 -15.89
C ALA A 179 -9.55 -13.60 -14.44
N ALA A 180 -10.82 -13.88 -14.16
CA ALA A 180 -11.40 -13.80 -12.82
C ALA A 180 -10.70 -14.71 -11.78
N ARG A 181 -9.99 -15.75 -12.23
CA ARG A 181 -9.20 -16.67 -11.38
C ARG A 181 -7.71 -16.33 -11.32
N SER A 182 -7.24 -15.40 -12.14
CA SER A 182 -5.82 -15.08 -12.30
C SER A 182 -5.37 -13.84 -11.51
N PHE A 183 -6.28 -13.15 -10.83
CA PHE A 183 -5.97 -12.06 -9.91
C PHE A 183 -5.35 -12.57 -8.61
N THR A 184 -4.65 -11.69 -7.90
CA THR A 184 -4.13 -12.03 -6.58
C THR A 184 -5.26 -12.16 -5.55
N PRO A 185 -5.05 -12.93 -4.46
CA PRO A 185 -6.05 -13.09 -3.40
C PRO A 185 -6.22 -11.84 -2.52
N ASP A 186 -5.62 -10.69 -2.87
CA ASP A 186 -5.84 -9.44 -2.15
C ASP A 186 -7.26 -8.93 -2.42
N GLU A 187 -8.08 -8.79 -1.37
CA GLU A 187 -9.46 -8.29 -1.47
C GLU A 187 -9.53 -6.76 -1.49
N ALA A 188 -8.46 -6.09 -1.09
CA ALA A 188 -8.39 -4.63 -1.00
C ALA A 188 -7.61 -4.06 -2.19
N THR A 189 -7.83 -4.60 -3.37
CA THR A 189 -7.28 -4.02 -4.60
C THR A 189 -8.34 -4.18 -5.67
N ASP A 190 -8.69 -3.06 -6.27
CA ASP A 190 -9.62 -3.04 -7.40
C ASP A 190 -9.09 -3.89 -8.55
N LYS A 191 -10.01 -4.62 -9.19
CA LYS A 191 -9.71 -5.59 -10.25
C LYS A 191 -10.48 -5.23 -11.50
N ALA A 192 -9.78 -5.17 -12.62
CA ALA A 192 -10.36 -4.87 -13.91
C ALA A 192 -9.93 -5.88 -14.96
N ILE A 193 -10.89 -6.35 -15.76
CA ILE A 193 -10.65 -7.11 -16.98
C ILE A 193 -10.79 -6.14 -18.15
N ILE A 194 -9.84 -6.18 -19.09
CA ILE A 194 -9.93 -5.47 -20.36
C ILE A 194 -9.94 -6.52 -21.46
N LEU A 195 -11.12 -6.77 -22.02
CA LEU A 195 -11.31 -7.66 -23.15
C LEU A 195 -11.15 -6.88 -24.45
N ILE A 196 -10.32 -7.35 -25.37
CA ILE A 196 -10.15 -6.75 -26.70
C ILE A 196 -10.49 -7.81 -27.74
N THR A 197 -11.57 -7.59 -28.49
CA THR A 197 -12.16 -8.57 -29.41
C THR A 197 -12.98 -7.84 -30.48
N ASP A 198 -13.31 -8.54 -31.56
CA ASP A 198 -14.34 -8.11 -32.52
C ASP A 198 -15.77 -8.56 -32.11
N GLY A 199 -15.91 -9.24 -30.97
CA GLY A 199 -17.20 -9.58 -30.38
C GLY A 199 -17.93 -10.72 -31.09
N GLU A 200 -17.30 -11.41 -32.05
CA GLU A 200 -17.85 -12.59 -32.69
C GLU A 200 -17.78 -13.82 -31.76
N ASN A 201 -18.57 -13.83 -30.68
CA ASN A 201 -18.64 -14.97 -29.79
C ASN A 201 -19.36 -16.15 -30.46
N HIS A 202 -18.73 -17.32 -30.48
CA HIS A 202 -19.26 -18.52 -31.15
C HIS A 202 -19.49 -19.70 -30.21
N GLU A 203 -18.87 -19.72 -29.02
CA GLU A 203 -18.74 -20.98 -28.26
C GLU A 203 -19.33 -20.98 -26.84
N ASP A 204 -19.50 -19.83 -26.17
CA ASP A 204 -19.81 -19.83 -24.73
C ASP A 204 -20.70 -18.67 -24.20
N ASP A 205 -21.09 -18.77 -22.92
CA ASP A 205 -21.90 -17.77 -22.20
C ASP A 205 -21.02 -16.63 -21.64
N ALA A 206 -20.63 -15.71 -22.53
CA ALA A 206 -19.82 -14.56 -22.17
C ALA A 206 -20.53 -13.58 -21.21
N ILE A 207 -21.85 -13.42 -21.35
CA ILE A 207 -22.65 -12.52 -20.51
C ILE A 207 -22.74 -13.07 -19.08
N GLY A 208 -22.99 -14.37 -18.92
CA GLY A 208 -22.97 -15.03 -17.62
C GLY A 208 -21.60 -14.96 -16.95
N ALA A 209 -20.52 -15.16 -17.70
CA ALA A 209 -19.16 -15.01 -17.19
C ALA A 209 -18.85 -13.58 -16.71
N ALA A 210 -19.26 -12.56 -17.47
CA ALA A 210 -19.09 -11.16 -17.09
C ALA A 210 -19.89 -10.81 -15.83
N LYS A 211 -21.13 -11.28 -15.73
CA LYS A 211 -21.96 -11.10 -14.53
C LYS A 211 -21.32 -11.75 -13.30
N ALA A 212 -20.82 -12.97 -13.43
CA ALA A 212 -20.14 -13.68 -12.34
C ALA A 212 -18.83 -12.98 -11.91
N ALA A 213 -18.14 -12.31 -12.83
CA ALA A 213 -16.98 -11.47 -12.51
C ALA A 213 -17.39 -10.20 -11.75
N ALA A 214 -18.46 -9.52 -12.19
CA ALA A 214 -18.98 -8.33 -11.52
C ALA A 214 -19.47 -8.61 -10.09
N GLU A 215 -20.08 -9.76 -9.84
CA GLU A 215 -20.48 -10.20 -8.48
C GLU A 215 -19.28 -10.34 -7.52
N LYS A 216 -18.07 -10.51 -8.05
CA LYS A 216 -16.81 -10.55 -7.29
C LYS A 216 -16.10 -9.18 -7.20
N GLY A 217 -16.75 -8.10 -7.63
CA GLY A 217 -16.15 -6.77 -7.68
C GLY A 217 -15.13 -6.57 -8.80
N ILE A 218 -15.15 -7.43 -9.83
CA ILE A 218 -14.23 -7.32 -10.98
C ILE A 218 -14.96 -6.62 -12.12
N HIS A 219 -14.47 -5.45 -12.54
CA HIS A 219 -15.04 -4.68 -13.64
C HIS A 219 -14.61 -5.25 -15.00
N VAL A 220 -15.55 -5.59 -15.88
CA VAL A 220 -15.24 -6.12 -17.23
C VAL A 220 -15.45 -5.03 -18.28
N ASN A 221 -14.33 -4.49 -18.78
CA ASN A 221 -14.29 -3.49 -19.84
C ASN A 221 -14.02 -4.15 -21.18
N ILE A 222 -14.60 -3.63 -22.25
CA ILE A 222 -14.52 -4.21 -23.58
C ILE A 222 -14.08 -3.16 -24.58
N VAL A 223 -13.11 -3.54 -25.41
CA VAL A 223 -12.67 -2.77 -26.56
C VAL A 223 -13.02 -3.52 -27.83
N GLY A 224 -13.99 -2.99 -28.57
CA GLY A 224 -14.40 -3.50 -29.86
C GLY A 224 -13.39 -3.14 -30.95
N MET A 225 -12.85 -4.15 -31.63
CA MET A 225 -11.92 -3.99 -32.75
C MET A 225 -12.60 -4.37 -34.07
N GLY A 226 -12.62 -3.44 -35.04
CA GLY A 226 -13.15 -3.69 -36.38
C GLY A 226 -14.26 -2.73 -36.80
N ASP A 227 -14.76 -2.92 -38.02
CA ASP A 227 -15.90 -2.20 -38.59
C ASP A 227 -17.16 -3.11 -38.58
N PRO A 228 -18.31 -2.62 -38.08
CA PRO A 228 -19.59 -3.34 -38.14
C PRO A 228 -20.05 -3.69 -39.57
N LYS A 229 -19.57 -2.96 -40.58
CA LYS A 229 -19.85 -3.26 -42.01
C LYS A 229 -19.18 -4.56 -42.46
N GLY A 230 -18.08 -4.92 -41.82
CA GLY A 230 -17.32 -6.13 -42.05
C GLY A 230 -16.20 -6.02 -43.07
N SER A 231 -15.26 -6.96 -42.98
CA SER A 231 -14.03 -6.99 -43.76
C SER A 231 -13.59 -8.43 -44.03
N PRO A 232 -12.99 -8.73 -45.20
CA PRO A 232 -12.41 -10.03 -45.46
C PRO A 232 -11.12 -10.23 -44.66
N ILE A 233 -10.81 -11.49 -44.34
CA ILE A 233 -9.62 -11.86 -43.57
C ILE A 233 -8.51 -12.24 -44.56
N PRO A 234 -7.39 -11.50 -44.66
CA PRO A 234 -6.29 -11.85 -45.55
C PRO A 234 -5.50 -13.06 -45.06
N ILE A 235 -4.98 -13.86 -46.01
CA ILE A 235 -4.04 -14.94 -45.70
C ILE A 235 -2.62 -14.37 -45.78
N GLN A 236 -1.88 -14.41 -44.67
CA GLN A 236 -0.51 -13.89 -44.63
C GLN A 236 0.37 -14.51 -45.72
N GLY A 237 1.11 -13.66 -46.44
CA GLY A 237 2.00 -14.09 -47.53
C GLY A 237 1.29 -14.43 -48.84
N SER A 238 -0.01 -14.18 -48.94
CA SER A 238 -0.81 -14.40 -50.16
C SER A 238 -1.63 -13.16 -50.49
N ASN A 239 -2.07 -13.04 -51.75
CA ASN A 239 -3.04 -12.03 -52.19
C ASN A 239 -4.49 -12.56 -52.11
N ASN A 240 -4.70 -13.65 -51.36
CA ASN A 240 -5.98 -14.33 -51.19
C ASN A 240 -6.56 -14.06 -49.80
N TYR A 241 -7.89 -14.20 -49.70
CA TYR A 241 -8.62 -14.12 -48.45
C TYR A 241 -9.00 -15.52 -47.93
N MET A 242 -9.22 -15.62 -46.63
CA MET A 242 -9.70 -16.82 -45.98
C MET A 242 -11.08 -17.19 -46.52
N LYS A 243 -11.27 -18.49 -46.78
CA LYS A 243 -12.50 -19.04 -47.34
C LYS A 243 -13.13 -20.05 -46.39
N ASP A 244 -14.46 -20.11 -46.41
CA ASP A 244 -15.22 -21.13 -45.70
C ASP A 244 -15.12 -22.51 -46.41
N LYS A 245 -15.80 -23.51 -45.85
CA LYS A 245 -15.84 -24.87 -46.40
C LYS A 245 -16.49 -24.94 -47.80
N ASP A 246 -17.32 -23.96 -48.13
CA ASP A 246 -18.04 -23.85 -49.39
C ASP A 246 -17.27 -23.03 -50.44
N GLY A 247 -16.11 -22.48 -50.08
CA GLY A 247 -15.23 -21.71 -50.95
C GLY A 247 -15.56 -20.22 -51.05
N ASN A 248 -16.50 -19.72 -50.24
CA ASN A 248 -16.83 -18.30 -50.18
C ASN A 248 -15.85 -17.55 -49.26
N VAL A 249 -15.61 -16.28 -49.56
CA VAL A 249 -14.73 -15.44 -48.73
C VAL A 249 -15.41 -15.16 -47.38
N VAL A 250 -14.69 -15.42 -46.29
CA VAL A 250 -15.16 -15.14 -44.94
C VAL A 250 -15.11 -13.64 -44.68
N ILE A 251 -16.24 -13.06 -44.29
CA ILE A 251 -16.37 -11.64 -43.90
C ILE A 251 -16.62 -11.58 -42.40
N THR A 252 -15.67 -11.03 -41.65
CA THR A 252 -15.82 -10.79 -40.21
C THR A 252 -16.38 -9.39 -39.95
N LYS A 253 -17.26 -9.25 -38.96
CA LYS A 253 -17.93 -8.00 -38.55
C LYS A 253 -17.77 -7.80 -37.06
N LEU A 254 -17.49 -6.55 -36.67
CA LEU A 254 -17.55 -6.17 -35.27
C LEU A 254 -18.99 -6.28 -34.74
N ASN A 255 -19.20 -7.11 -33.72
CA ASN A 255 -20.48 -7.23 -33.02
C ASN A 255 -20.52 -6.28 -31.81
N GLU A 256 -20.86 -5.00 -32.08
CA GLU A 256 -20.93 -3.98 -31.01
C GLU A 256 -21.99 -4.29 -29.97
N GLN A 257 -23.10 -4.91 -30.37
CA GLN A 257 -24.19 -5.24 -29.47
C GLN A 257 -23.72 -6.23 -28.39
N MET A 258 -23.04 -7.31 -28.81
CA MET A 258 -22.48 -8.29 -27.88
C MET A 258 -21.46 -7.64 -26.94
N GLY A 259 -20.56 -6.79 -27.46
CA GLY A 259 -19.61 -6.04 -26.63
C GLY A 259 -20.28 -5.11 -25.61
N GLN A 260 -21.39 -4.48 -25.97
CA GLN A 260 -22.14 -3.63 -25.04
C GLN A 260 -22.85 -4.44 -23.96
N GLU A 261 -23.47 -5.57 -24.33
CA GLU A 261 -24.17 -6.46 -23.39
C GLU A 261 -23.22 -7.07 -22.35
N ILE A 262 -22.04 -7.56 -22.78
CA ILE A 262 -21.05 -8.13 -21.86
C ILE A 262 -20.47 -7.04 -20.94
N ALA A 263 -20.14 -5.85 -21.47
CA ALA A 263 -19.64 -4.75 -20.64
C ALA A 263 -20.67 -4.28 -19.60
N ALA A 264 -21.95 -4.21 -19.99
CA ALA A 264 -23.04 -3.84 -19.10
C ALA A 264 -23.24 -4.90 -18.00
N ALA A 265 -23.19 -6.19 -18.35
CA ALA A 265 -23.27 -7.29 -17.39
C ALA A 265 -22.07 -7.31 -16.41
N GLY A 266 -20.91 -6.86 -16.88
CA GLY A 266 -19.65 -6.79 -16.14
C GLY A 266 -19.40 -5.49 -15.35
N ASN A 267 -20.39 -4.59 -15.25
CA ASN A 267 -20.24 -3.25 -14.66
C ASN A 267 -19.03 -2.46 -15.19
N GLY A 268 -18.68 -2.63 -16.46
CA GLY A 268 -17.59 -1.91 -17.12
C GLY A 268 -18.08 -1.05 -18.29
N MET A 269 -17.14 -0.59 -19.11
CA MET A 269 -17.45 0.19 -20.31
C MET A 269 -17.17 -0.58 -21.60
N TYR A 270 -17.96 -0.30 -22.62
CA TYR A 270 -17.67 -0.67 -24.00
C TYR A 270 -17.11 0.55 -24.74
N VAL A 271 -16.01 0.35 -25.48
CA VAL A 271 -15.45 1.37 -26.36
C VAL A 271 -15.03 0.74 -27.68
N ARG A 272 -15.38 1.37 -28.81
CA ARG A 272 -14.85 0.95 -30.12
C ARG A 272 -13.50 1.60 -30.38
N ALA A 273 -12.56 0.85 -30.94
CA ALA A 273 -11.21 1.31 -31.23
C ALA A 273 -11.06 2.09 -32.57
N ASP A 274 -12.06 2.89 -32.96
CA ASP A 274 -12.03 3.65 -34.21
C ASP A 274 -10.93 4.73 -34.24
N ASN A 275 -10.76 5.44 -33.14
CA ASN A 275 -9.63 6.31 -32.87
C ASN A 275 -8.95 5.84 -31.60
N THR A 276 -7.84 5.10 -31.74
CA THR A 276 -7.09 4.50 -30.62
C THR A 276 -6.85 5.48 -29.46
N ASN A 277 -6.71 6.78 -29.74
CA ASN A 277 -6.48 7.79 -28.71
C ASN A 277 -7.72 8.08 -27.84
N SER A 278 -8.94 8.04 -28.38
CA SER A 278 -10.16 8.23 -27.56
C SER A 278 -10.43 7.00 -26.71
N ALA A 279 -10.26 5.80 -27.29
CA ALA A 279 -10.43 4.53 -26.57
C ALA A 279 -9.45 4.40 -25.39
N LEU A 280 -8.17 4.72 -25.62
CA LEU A 280 -7.17 4.73 -24.56
C LEU A 280 -7.51 5.71 -23.43
N LYS A 281 -7.93 6.93 -23.77
CA LYS A 281 -8.28 7.95 -22.76
C LYS A 281 -9.50 7.54 -21.93
N ALA A 282 -10.50 6.92 -22.56
CA ALA A 282 -11.67 6.42 -21.86
C ALA A 282 -11.30 5.32 -20.86
N LEU A 283 -10.50 4.34 -21.28
CA LEU A 283 -10.01 3.27 -20.41
C LEU A 283 -9.13 3.79 -19.28
N GLN A 284 -8.19 4.69 -19.56
CA GLN A 284 -7.34 5.30 -18.53
C GLN A 284 -8.17 6.03 -17.49
N LYS A 285 -9.20 6.78 -17.92
CA LYS A 285 -10.11 7.49 -17.00
C LYS A 285 -10.91 6.52 -16.11
N GLU A 286 -11.33 5.37 -16.64
CA GLU A 286 -12.02 4.36 -15.83
C GLU A 286 -11.09 3.73 -14.80
N ILE A 287 -9.87 3.39 -15.20
CA ILE A 287 -8.84 2.82 -14.30
C ILE A 287 -8.46 3.83 -13.21
N GLU A 288 -8.29 5.10 -13.56
CA GLU A 288 -8.03 6.17 -12.59
C GLU A 288 -9.18 6.38 -11.60
N LYS A 289 -10.41 6.15 -12.03
CA LYS A 289 -11.59 6.26 -11.16
C LYS A 289 -11.60 5.14 -10.12
N MET A 290 -11.29 3.91 -10.52
CA MET A 290 -11.15 2.77 -9.60
C MET A 290 -10.05 3.04 -8.57
N ASN A 291 -8.84 3.44 -9.02
CA ASN A 291 -7.71 3.80 -8.16
C ASN A 291 -8.00 4.84 -7.06
N LYS A 292 -9.05 5.67 -7.18
CA LYS A 292 -9.40 6.69 -6.19
C LYS A 292 -10.32 6.19 -5.07
N THR A 293 -11.06 5.10 -5.28
CA THR A 293 -12.09 4.65 -4.33
C THR A 293 -11.51 4.00 -3.07
N GLU A 294 -10.27 3.47 -3.11
CA GLU A 294 -9.64 2.84 -1.93
C GLU A 294 -8.71 3.76 -1.10
N LEU A 295 -8.39 4.96 -1.58
CA LEU A 295 -7.53 5.92 -0.87
C LEU A 295 -8.06 6.32 0.53
N ASP A 296 -9.36 6.14 0.77
CA ASP A 296 -10.02 6.49 2.03
C ASP A 296 -9.96 5.40 3.12
N SER A 297 -9.54 4.16 2.81
CA SER A 297 -9.89 3.00 3.65
C SER A 297 -8.80 2.39 4.54
N LYS A 298 -7.53 2.77 4.42
CA LYS A 298 -6.48 2.22 5.29
C LYS A 298 -5.57 3.29 5.85
N VAL A 299 -6.04 3.91 6.93
CA VAL A 299 -5.17 4.64 7.84
C VAL A 299 -4.74 3.68 8.96
N TYR A 300 -3.50 3.22 8.90
CA TYR A 300 -2.88 2.66 10.10
C TYR A 300 -2.24 3.82 10.87
N SER A 301 -2.74 4.04 12.09
CA SER A 301 -2.24 5.08 12.99
C SER A 301 -0.90 4.66 13.57
N GLU A 302 0.19 5.23 13.07
CA GLU A 302 1.43 5.24 13.84
C GLU A 302 1.33 6.37 14.87
N TYR A 303 1.61 6.02 16.12
CA TYR A 303 1.54 6.96 17.22
C TYR A 303 2.90 7.61 17.39
N ASP A 304 2.93 8.95 17.50
CA ASP A 304 4.18 9.68 17.65
C ASP A 304 4.72 9.54 19.09
N GLU A 305 6.01 9.21 19.21
CA GLU A 305 6.67 9.06 20.51
C GLU A 305 7.04 10.42 21.08
N GLN A 306 6.40 10.82 22.18
CA GLN A 306 6.61 12.12 22.82
C GLN A 306 7.58 12.04 24.00
N PHE A 307 8.57 11.15 23.93
CA PHE A 307 9.58 10.99 25.00
C PHE A 307 10.47 12.22 25.16
N GLN A 308 10.57 13.07 24.13
CA GLN A 308 11.45 14.25 24.09
C GLN A 308 11.17 15.23 25.24
N ILE A 309 9.89 15.46 25.57
CA ILE A 309 9.51 16.37 26.67
C ILE A 309 10.04 15.84 28.00
N PHE A 310 9.87 14.54 28.26
CA PHE A 310 10.36 13.88 29.46
C PHE A 310 11.90 13.85 29.50
N ALA A 311 12.56 13.71 28.35
CA ALA A 311 14.02 13.79 28.22
C ALA A 311 14.56 15.19 28.58
N TRP A 312 13.91 16.26 28.11
CA TRP A 312 14.30 17.63 28.49
C TRP A 312 14.13 17.89 29.99
N ILE A 313 13.05 17.40 30.60
CA ILE A 313 12.83 17.53 32.05
C ILE A 313 13.89 16.74 32.82
N ALA A 314 14.18 15.50 32.42
CA ALA A 314 15.22 14.68 33.04
C ALA A 314 16.60 15.35 32.95
N LEU A 315 16.95 15.88 31.79
CA LEU A 315 18.21 16.58 31.57
C LEU A 315 18.31 17.83 32.45
N PHE A 316 17.25 18.63 32.53
CA PHE A 316 17.21 19.81 33.40
C PHE A 316 17.41 19.45 34.88
N LEU A 317 16.76 18.38 35.36
CA LEU A 317 16.92 17.92 36.74
C LEU A 317 18.34 17.45 37.05
N LEU A 318 19.00 16.76 36.11
CA LEU A 318 20.39 16.33 36.26
C LEU A 318 21.37 17.51 36.26
N ILE A 319 21.14 18.51 35.41
CA ILE A 319 21.94 19.75 35.40
C ILE A 319 21.76 20.50 36.71
N ALA A 320 20.51 20.61 37.21
CA ALA A 320 20.23 21.24 38.50
C ALA A 320 20.93 20.49 39.64
N ASP A 321 20.91 19.16 39.64
CA ASP A 321 21.63 18.34 40.63
C ASP A 321 23.14 18.61 40.58
N PHE A 322 23.74 18.59 39.38
CA PHE A 322 25.16 18.87 39.17
C PHE A 322 25.58 20.26 39.66
N MET A 323 24.74 21.28 39.44
CA MET A 323 24.99 22.64 39.93
C MET A 323 24.83 22.78 41.45
N THR A 324 24.04 21.92 42.09
CA THR A 324 23.94 21.92 43.55
C THR A 324 25.19 21.30 44.17
N LEU A 325 25.99 22.11 44.85
CA LEU A 325 27.13 21.59 45.62
C LEU A 325 26.68 20.90 46.91
N ASP A 326 27.34 19.79 47.26
CA ASP A 326 27.10 19.03 48.52
C ASP A 326 27.48 19.81 49.77
N ARG A 327 28.39 20.78 49.62
CA ARG A 327 28.89 21.65 50.68
C ARG A 327 28.28 23.04 50.56
N LYS A 328 28.08 23.67 51.70
CA LYS A 328 27.66 25.07 51.81
C LYS A 328 28.76 25.94 51.17
N ASN A 329 28.47 26.50 50.00
CA ASN A 329 29.44 27.30 49.26
C ASN A 329 29.87 28.52 50.10
N ARG A 330 31.19 28.71 50.32
CA ARG A 330 31.75 29.86 51.05
C ARG A 330 31.34 31.20 50.43
N ILE A 331 31.13 31.24 49.10
CA ILE A 331 30.81 32.47 48.34
C ILE A 331 29.34 32.88 48.48
N PHE A 332 28.41 31.92 48.61
CA PHE A 332 26.97 32.20 48.74
C PHE A 332 26.48 32.34 50.19
N ARG A 333 27.38 32.46 51.17
CA ARG A 333 27.02 32.58 52.60
C ARG A 333 26.14 33.82 52.90
N LYS A 334 26.14 34.83 52.02
CA LYS A 334 25.37 36.08 52.14
C LYS A 334 24.05 36.08 51.35
N VAL A 335 23.77 35.10 50.49
CA VAL A 335 22.53 35.05 49.70
C VAL A 335 21.59 34.03 50.32
N LYS A 336 20.57 34.51 51.05
CA LYS A 336 19.48 33.69 51.58
C LYS A 336 18.45 33.44 50.49
N LEU A 337 18.57 32.31 49.77
CA LEU A 337 17.59 31.89 48.77
C LEU A 337 16.35 31.19 49.38
N PHE A 338 16.41 30.81 50.66
CA PHE A 338 15.25 30.26 51.38
C PHE A 338 15.30 30.74 52.83
N SER A 339 14.18 31.30 53.31
CA SER A 339 13.99 31.77 54.69
C SER A 339 14.00 30.64 55.70
#